data_AF-A0A1M5KC89-F1
#
_entry.id   AF-A0A1M5KC89-F1
#
_cell.length_a   1.000
_cell.length_b   1.000
_cell.length_c   1.000
_cell.angle_alpha   90.00
_cell.angle_beta   90.00
_cell.angle_gamma   90.00
#
_symmetry.space_group_name_H-M   'P 1'
#
loop_
_entity.id
_entity.type
_entity.pdbx_description
1 polymer ?
#
loop_
_entity_poly.entity_id
_entity_poly.type
_entity_poly.pdbx_seq_one_letter_code
_entity_poly.pdbx_strand_id
1 'polypeptide(L)'
;MKFKILILLLTFSIIQIFATSQEPDRIIINNKEYALLNNPLDKYFENHPDDHPIYGHKIRMFDKYKKKILPIPFRTSNYRGYIALFKIENNQLSLVDLKVQKINSKKRKYISVYQKLFGNKKIVLNYSGILITPTGKFIEAANFGYSSLYDQYQLMTVKNDTVVKEKQLNKDEFIGFKVNRFDEYKKTEDYKTELKNYLNSWEEMKKSELSEENTKGMSQEEITELEKEYEHAPTEEYIDNFLFLTRNTDFVIIDY
;
A
#
# COMPACT_ATOMS: atom_id res chain seq x y z
N MET A 1 -9.65 39.48 17.23
CA MET A 1 -9.93 38.18 16.56
C MET A 1 -8.94 37.83 15.44
N LYS A 2 -8.44 38.80 14.65
CA LYS A 2 -7.52 38.54 13.51
C LYS A 2 -6.17 37.86 13.88
N PHE A 3 -5.65 38.08 15.09
CA PHE A 3 -4.38 37.47 15.53
C PHE A 3 -4.51 36.02 16.03
N LYS A 4 -5.70 35.58 16.45
CA LYS A 4 -5.93 34.21 16.95
C LYS A 4 -6.17 33.21 15.81
N ILE A 5 -6.76 33.67 14.70
CA ILE A 5 -6.96 32.87 13.49
C ILE A 5 -5.62 32.63 12.77
N LEU A 6 -4.73 33.63 12.75
CA LEU A 6 -3.38 33.51 12.17
C LEU A 6 -2.52 32.45 12.90
N ILE A 7 -2.66 32.35 14.23
CA ILE A 7 -1.95 31.33 15.04
C ILE A 7 -2.52 29.92 14.76
N LEU A 8 -3.83 29.79 14.54
CA LEU A 8 -4.47 28.51 14.24
C LEU A 8 -4.04 27.95 12.86
N LEU A 9 -3.92 28.81 11.85
CA LEU A 9 -3.43 28.45 10.52
C LEU A 9 -1.93 28.10 10.50
N LEU A 10 -1.12 28.79 11.31
CA LEU A 10 0.31 28.46 11.49
C LEU A 10 0.52 27.13 12.22
N THR A 11 -0.37 26.74 13.14
CA THR A 11 -0.25 25.46 13.85
C THR A 11 -0.57 24.24 12.98
N PHE A 12 -1.44 24.36 11.98
CA PHE A 12 -1.73 23.24 11.06
C PHE A 12 -0.61 22.98 10.05
N SER A 13 0.15 24.01 9.66
CA SER A 13 1.24 23.87 8.66
C SER A 13 2.50 23.18 9.20
N ILE A 14 2.61 23.01 10.53
CA ILE A 14 3.79 22.39 11.20
C ILE A 14 3.49 20.95 11.64
N ILE A 15 2.24 20.48 11.50
CA ILE A 15 1.93 19.08 11.76
C ILE A 15 2.45 18.28 10.57
N GLN A 16 3.71 17.86 10.63
CA GLN A 16 4.15 16.71 9.86
C GLN A 16 3.20 15.57 10.20
N ILE A 17 2.28 15.25 9.28
CA ILE A 17 1.40 14.11 9.42
C ILE A 17 2.32 12.90 9.44
N PHE A 18 2.64 12.41 10.63
CA PHE A 18 3.44 11.22 10.86
C PHE A 18 2.64 9.99 10.44
N ALA A 19 2.47 9.83 9.13
CA ALA A 19 1.98 8.61 8.56
C ALA A 19 2.98 7.50 8.88
N THR A 20 2.48 6.41 9.43
CA THR A 20 3.32 5.26 9.76
C THR A 20 3.58 4.47 8.49
N SER A 21 4.84 4.32 8.09
CA SER A 21 5.19 3.48 6.92
C SER A 21 4.67 2.05 7.12
N GLN A 22 4.24 1.45 6.01
CA GLN A 22 3.78 0.06 6.00
C GLN A 22 4.96 -0.88 6.25
N GLU A 23 4.75 -1.82 7.16
CA GLU A 23 5.68 -2.91 7.45
C GLU A 23 5.83 -3.76 6.17
N PRO A 24 7.06 -3.88 5.63
CA PRO A 24 7.28 -4.59 4.38
C PRO A 24 7.10 -6.09 4.58
N ASP A 25 6.88 -6.78 3.47
CA ASP A 25 7.17 -8.22 3.44
C ASP A 25 8.68 -8.43 3.48
N ARG A 26 9.10 -9.69 3.53
CA ARG A 26 10.51 -10.09 3.54
C ARG A 26 10.79 -11.04 2.39
N ILE A 27 12.01 -11.00 1.89
CA ILE A 27 12.46 -11.92 0.85
C ILE A 27 13.89 -12.38 1.12
N ILE A 28 14.13 -13.68 0.97
CA ILE A 28 15.45 -14.28 1.10
C ILE A 28 16.06 -14.48 -0.29
N ILE A 29 17.23 -13.89 -0.51
CA ILE A 29 18.02 -14.00 -1.74
C ILE A 29 19.45 -14.32 -1.33
N ASN A 30 20.05 -15.37 -1.89
CA ASN A 30 21.41 -15.81 -1.55
C ASN A 30 21.64 -15.93 -0.02
N ASN A 31 20.66 -16.51 0.68
CA ASN A 31 20.65 -16.69 2.14
C ASN A 31 20.66 -15.40 2.98
N LYS A 32 20.42 -14.23 2.37
CA LYS A 32 20.25 -12.96 3.06
C LYS A 32 18.80 -12.49 2.96
N GLU A 33 18.26 -12.01 4.07
CA GLU A 33 16.91 -11.47 4.15
C GLU A 33 16.92 -9.96 3.82
N TYR A 34 15.95 -9.54 3.01
CA TYR A 34 15.72 -8.15 2.61
C TYR A 34 14.27 -7.76 2.87
N ALA A 35 14.03 -6.47 3.06
CA ALA A 35 12.67 -5.93 2.94
C ALA A 35 12.19 -6.04 1.49
N LEU A 36 10.89 -6.30 1.31
CA LEU A 36 10.23 -6.27 0.01
C LEU A 36 9.28 -5.08 -0.01
N LEU A 37 9.53 -4.11 -0.88
CA LEU A 37 8.76 -2.85 -0.95
C LEU A 37 7.50 -2.98 -1.80
N ASN A 38 6.99 -4.21 -1.88
CA ASN A 38 5.75 -4.54 -2.54
C ASN A 38 5.10 -5.83 -2.05
N ASN A 39 3.90 -6.12 -2.57
CA ASN A 39 2.99 -7.14 -2.09
C ASN A 39 2.67 -8.21 -3.16
N PRO A 40 3.51 -9.24 -3.36
CA PRO A 40 3.25 -10.28 -4.37
C PRO A 40 1.97 -11.11 -4.12
N LEU A 41 1.42 -11.08 -2.91
CA LEU A 41 0.24 -11.86 -2.53
C LEU A 41 -1.10 -11.19 -2.84
N ASP A 42 -1.13 -9.90 -3.21
CA ASP A 42 -2.40 -9.18 -3.39
C ASP A 42 -3.27 -9.88 -4.46
N LYS A 43 -2.69 -10.14 -5.66
CA LYS A 43 -3.36 -10.88 -6.73
C LYS A 43 -3.70 -12.33 -6.35
N TYR A 44 -2.82 -12.98 -5.59
CA TYR A 44 -3.07 -14.35 -5.14
C TYR A 44 -4.31 -14.41 -4.24
N PHE A 45 -4.45 -13.50 -3.28
CA PHE A 45 -5.62 -13.48 -2.40
C PHE A 45 -6.90 -13.00 -3.08
N GLU A 46 -6.83 -12.16 -4.12
CA GLU A 46 -8.00 -11.88 -4.97
C GLU A 46 -8.55 -13.16 -5.61
N ASN A 47 -7.66 -14.01 -6.13
CA ASN A 47 -8.04 -15.27 -6.78
C ASN A 47 -8.35 -16.40 -5.77
N HIS A 48 -7.79 -16.31 -4.57
CA HIS A 48 -7.89 -17.31 -3.50
C HIS A 48 -8.30 -16.66 -2.16
N PRO A 49 -9.50 -16.04 -2.06
CA PRO A 49 -9.87 -15.23 -0.89
C PRO A 49 -9.94 -16.02 0.42
N ASP A 50 -10.24 -17.32 0.32
CA ASP A 50 -10.28 -18.23 1.47
C ASP A 50 -8.91 -18.49 2.11
N ASP A 51 -7.83 -18.25 1.36
CA ASP A 51 -6.45 -18.37 1.82
C ASP A 51 -5.95 -17.10 2.49
N HIS A 52 -6.70 -16.00 2.43
CA HIS A 52 -6.33 -14.76 3.07
C HIS A 52 -6.24 -14.95 4.60
N PRO A 53 -5.11 -14.66 5.26
CA PRO A 53 -4.88 -15.00 6.67
C PRO A 53 -5.80 -14.27 7.65
N ILE A 54 -6.31 -13.10 7.24
CA ILE A 54 -7.24 -12.27 8.00
C ILE A 54 -8.69 -12.50 7.62
N TYR A 55 -9.03 -12.33 6.34
CA TYR A 55 -10.40 -12.31 5.86
C TYR A 55 -10.94 -13.69 5.49
N GLY A 56 -10.07 -14.64 5.11
CA GLY A 56 -10.42 -16.03 4.79
C GLY A 56 -10.87 -16.83 6.01
N HIS A 57 -11.55 -17.96 5.78
CA HIS A 57 -12.22 -18.73 6.84
C HIS A 57 -11.28 -19.67 7.62
N LYS A 58 -10.07 -19.94 7.11
CA LYS A 58 -9.12 -20.91 7.70
C LYS A 58 -8.54 -20.45 9.04
N ILE A 59 -8.42 -19.14 9.28
CA ILE A 59 -7.88 -18.57 10.52
C ILE A 59 -9.00 -17.95 11.36
N ARG A 60 -9.56 -18.76 12.26
CA ARG A 60 -10.68 -18.37 13.13
C ARG A 60 -10.36 -17.29 14.17
N MET A 61 -9.08 -16.95 14.38
CA MET A 61 -8.66 -15.94 15.36
C MET A 61 -9.28 -14.56 15.07
N PHE A 62 -9.58 -14.27 13.81
CA PHE A 62 -10.13 -12.98 13.37
C PHE A 62 -11.66 -12.97 13.21
N ASP A 63 -12.35 -14.10 13.37
CA ASP A 63 -13.78 -14.24 13.03
C ASP A 63 -14.68 -13.23 13.76
N LYS A 64 -14.38 -12.92 15.03
CA LYS A 64 -15.12 -11.93 15.82
C LYS A 64 -15.04 -10.51 15.24
N TYR A 65 -13.97 -10.20 14.52
CA TYR A 65 -13.70 -8.86 13.97
C TYR A 65 -14.21 -8.69 12.55
N LYS A 66 -14.41 -9.78 11.80
CA LYS A 66 -14.95 -9.76 10.42
C LYS A 66 -16.39 -9.23 10.34
N LYS A 67 -17.18 -9.41 11.41
CA LYS A 67 -18.63 -9.12 11.44
C LYS A 67 -19.01 -7.87 12.23
N LYS A 68 -18.03 -7.17 12.81
CA LYS A 68 -18.28 -5.98 13.64
C LYS A 68 -17.77 -4.74 12.91
N ILE A 69 -18.40 -3.60 13.16
CA ILE A 69 -17.91 -2.25 12.79
C ILE A 69 -16.66 -1.87 13.63
N LEU A 70 -16.00 -2.85 14.26
CA LEU A 70 -14.76 -2.62 14.97
C LEU A 70 -13.60 -2.86 14.00
N PRO A 71 -12.66 -1.90 13.86
CA PRO A 71 -11.47 -2.14 13.08
C PRO A 71 -10.73 -3.34 13.65
N ILE A 72 -10.25 -4.22 12.77
CA ILE A 72 -9.38 -5.31 13.18
C ILE A 72 -8.17 -4.69 13.91
N PRO A 73 -7.75 -5.19 15.08
CA PRO A 73 -6.79 -4.51 15.96
C PRO A 73 -5.35 -4.62 15.44
N PHE A 74 -5.11 -4.13 14.22
CA PHE A 74 -3.82 -4.05 13.58
C PHE A 74 -3.06 -2.82 14.02
N ARG A 75 -1.75 -2.85 13.80
CA ARG A 75 -0.93 -1.64 13.85
C ARG A 75 -1.26 -0.80 12.62
N THR A 76 -1.29 0.53 12.79
CA THR A 76 -1.36 1.47 11.66
C THR A 76 -0.20 1.27 10.69
N SER A 77 0.95 0.81 11.20
CA SER A 77 2.12 0.40 10.42
C SER A 77 1.96 -0.94 9.69
N ASN A 78 0.84 -1.66 9.81
CA ASN A 78 0.59 -2.89 9.07
C ASN A 78 -0.89 -3.08 8.76
N TYR A 79 -1.42 -2.32 7.80
CA TYR A 79 -2.84 -2.39 7.41
C TYR A 79 -3.21 -3.75 6.79
N ARG A 80 -2.26 -4.41 6.12
CA ARG A 80 -2.43 -5.75 5.52
C ARG A 80 -2.72 -6.83 6.57
N GLY A 81 -2.26 -6.61 7.80
CA GLY A 81 -2.49 -7.50 8.93
C GLY A 81 -1.60 -8.76 8.94
N TYR A 82 -0.75 -8.93 7.92
CA TYR A 82 0.23 -10.01 7.82
C TYR A 82 1.61 -9.50 7.41
N ILE A 83 2.62 -10.36 7.55
CA ILE A 83 3.96 -10.20 6.98
C ILE A 83 4.29 -11.51 6.27
N ALA A 84 4.53 -11.46 4.96
CA ALA A 84 4.95 -12.61 4.18
C ALA A 84 6.47 -12.71 4.13
N LEU A 85 6.96 -13.94 4.06
CA LEU A 85 8.36 -14.25 3.81
C LEU A 85 8.45 -15.02 2.50
N PHE A 86 9.15 -14.47 1.53
CA PHE A 86 9.44 -15.09 0.25
C PHE A 86 10.89 -15.59 0.21
N LYS A 87 11.19 -16.45 -0.77
CA LYS A 87 12.55 -16.85 -1.12
C LYS A 87 12.67 -16.94 -2.64
N ILE A 88 13.79 -16.46 -3.16
CA ILE A 88 14.24 -16.75 -4.52
C ILE A 88 15.36 -17.78 -4.43
N GLU A 89 15.15 -18.92 -5.08
CA GLU A 89 16.14 -19.99 -5.19
C GLU A 89 16.01 -20.62 -6.57
N ASN A 90 17.13 -20.78 -7.28
CA ASN A 90 17.15 -21.24 -8.67
C ASN A 90 16.20 -20.44 -9.58
N ASN A 91 16.23 -19.11 -9.46
CA ASN A 91 15.34 -18.16 -10.15
C ASN A 91 13.84 -18.35 -9.86
N GLN A 92 13.46 -19.14 -8.87
CA GLN A 92 12.07 -19.39 -8.53
C GLN A 92 11.67 -18.58 -7.29
N LEU A 93 10.68 -17.71 -7.44
CA LEU A 93 9.97 -17.07 -6.34
C LEU A 93 9.07 -18.09 -5.64
N SER A 94 9.10 -18.10 -4.31
CA SER A 94 8.22 -18.94 -3.50
C SER A 94 7.86 -18.28 -2.18
N LEU A 95 6.64 -18.54 -1.69
CA LEU A 95 6.23 -18.17 -0.33
C LEU A 95 6.71 -19.21 0.68
N VAL A 96 7.49 -18.77 1.66
CA VAL A 96 8.10 -19.60 2.71
C VAL A 96 7.28 -19.55 4.00
N ASP A 97 6.81 -18.37 4.39
CA ASP A 97 6.02 -18.20 5.62
C ASP A 97 5.03 -17.04 5.47
N LEU A 98 4.01 -17.07 6.31
CA LEU A 98 3.03 -16.00 6.45
C LEU A 98 2.74 -15.82 7.92
N LYS A 99 3.01 -14.61 8.44
CA LYS A 99 2.86 -14.30 9.86
C LYS A 99 1.75 -13.29 10.09
N VAL A 100 0.99 -13.46 11.16
CA VAL A 100 -0.04 -12.50 11.61
C VAL A 100 0.16 -12.09 13.05
N GLN A 101 -0.38 -10.93 13.43
CA GLN A 101 -0.35 -10.48 14.82
C GLN A 101 -1.30 -11.33 15.68
N LYS A 102 -0.80 -11.86 16.79
CA LYS A 102 -1.62 -12.58 17.77
C LYS A 102 -2.45 -11.59 18.60
N ILE A 103 -3.77 -11.57 18.40
CA ILE A 103 -4.70 -10.59 18.98
C ILE A 103 -4.68 -10.58 20.52
N ASN A 104 -4.57 -11.75 21.16
CA ASN A 104 -4.58 -11.87 22.63
C ASN A 104 -3.18 -11.75 23.27
N SER A 105 -2.17 -11.28 22.52
CA SER A 105 -0.81 -11.13 23.03
C SER A 105 -0.57 -9.72 23.57
N LYS A 106 -0.31 -9.59 24.88
CA LYS A 106 0.12 -8.31 25.49
C LYS A 106 1.33 -7.70 24.77
N LYS A 107 2.21 -8.53 24.21
CA LYS A 107 3.41 -8.12 23.48
C LYS A 107 3.22 -8.05 21.96
N ARG A 108 1.99 -8.21 21.44
CA ARG A 108 1.65 -8.14 20.01
C ARG A 108 2.58 -8.98 19.11
N LYS A 109 2.95 -10.18 19.59
CA LYS A 109 3.84 -11.10 18.88
C LYS A 109 3.22 -11.55 17.55
N TYR A 110 4.03 -11.65 16.51
CA TYR A 110 3.67 -12.31 15.27
C TYR A 110 3.80 -13.83 15.41
N ILE A 111 2.87 -14.56 14.81
CA ILE A 111 2.87 -16.03 14.75
C ILE A 111 2.75 -16.47 13.29
N SER A 112 3.48 -17.52 12.92
CA SER A 112 3.31 -18.17 11.61
C SER A 112 1.92 -18.81 11.55
N VAL A 113 1.26 -18.63 10.41
CA VAL A 113 -0.01 -19.27 10.04
C VAL A 113 0.10 -20.08 8.76
N TYR A 114 1.28 -20.16 8.14
CA TYR A 114 1.50 -20.86 6.87
C TYR A 114 1.01 -22.30 6.92
N GLN A 115 1.47 -23.09 7.91
CA GLN A 115 1.05 -24.49 8.08
C GLN A 115 -0.46 -24.64 8.22
N LYS A 116 -1.14 -23.68 8.86
CA LYS A 116 -2.59 -23.73 9.07
C LYS A 116 -3.38 -23.38 7.80
N LEU A 117 -2.83 -22.52 6.95
CA LEU A 117 -3.45 -22.12 5.69
C LEU A 117 -3.23 -23.15 4.59
N PHE A 118 -1.99 -23.64 4.50
CA PHE A 118 -1.47 -24.36 3.33
C PHE A 118 -0.99 -25.79 3.65
N GLY A 119 -0.88 -26.15 4.92
CA GLY A 119 -0.24 -27.42 5.32
C GLY A 119 1.20 -27.48 4.84
N ASN A 120 1.61 -28.65 4.32
CA ASN A 120 2.94 -28.84 3.73
C ASN A 120 2.97 -28.51 2.22
N LYS A 121 1.91 -27.88 1.67
CA LYS A 121 1.82 -27.61 0.23
C LYS A 121 2.64 -26.38 -0.12
N LYS A 122 3.48 -26.50 -1.15
CA LYS A 122 4.07 -25.34 -1.82
C LYS A 122 2.98 -24.60 -2.59
N ILE A 123 2.92 -23.29 -2.41
CA ILE A 123 1.96 -22.43 -3.10
C ILE A 123 2.57 -21.92 -4.40
N VAL A 124 1.79 -22.03 -5.48
CA VAL A 124 2.06 -21.37 -6.76
C VAL A 124 1.39 -20.01 -6.71
N LEU A 125 2.17 -18.94 -6.79
CA LEU A 125 1.63 -17.58 -6.70
C LEU A 125 1.14 -17.11 -8.08
N ASN A 126 1.73 -17.64 -9.14
CA ASN A 126 1.56 -17.18 -10.52
C ASN A 126 1.80 -15.68 -10.67
N TYR A 127 2.78 -15.16 -9.94
CA TYR A 127 3.14 -13.76 -9.90
C TYR A 127 3.90 -13.36 -11.16
N SER A 128 3.47 -12.26 -11.78
CA SER A 128 4.18 -11.57 -12.85
C SER A 128 4.23 -10.09 -12.54
N GLY A 129 5.43 -9.52 -12.46
CA GLY A 129 5.66 -8.14 -12.04
C GLY A 129 7.11 -7.90 -11.66
N ILE A 130 7.40 -6.75 -11.07
CA ILE A 130 8.75 -6.36 -10.63
C ILE A 130 8.81 -6.39 -9.10
N LEU A 131 9.72 -7.18 -8.54
CA LEU A 131 10.02 -7.16 -7.11
C LEU A 131 11.07 -6.07 -6.83
N ILE A 132 10.89 -5.33 -5.73
CA ILE A 132 11.78 -4.23 -5.35
C ILE A 132 12.30 -4.46 -3.93
N THR A 133 13.62 -4.58 -3.79
CA THR A 133 14.28 -4.76 -2.49
C THR A 133 15.36 -3.71 -2.29
N PRO A 134 15.35 -2.93 -1.20
CA PRO A 134 16.45 -2.03 -0.88
C PRO A 134 17.65 -2.88 -0.42
N THR A 135 18.79 -2.69 -1.07
CA THR A 135 20.03 -3.42 -0.78
C THR A 135 21.05 -2.56 -0.05
N GLY A 136 20.83 -1.24 -0.05
CA GLY A 136 21.72 -0.24 0.50
C GLY A 136 21.27 0.40 1.82
N LYS A 137 21.86 1.55 2.16
CA LYS A 137 21.58 2.28 3.40
C LYS A 137 20.29 3.08 3.27
N PHE A 138 19.53 3.12 4.37
CA PHE A 138 18.40 4.02 4.52
C PHE A 138 18.88 5.48 4.50
N ILE A 139 18.18 6.33 3.74
CA ILE A 139 18.45 7.76 3.60
C ILE A 139 17.37 8.55 4.36
N GLU A 140 16.11 8.37 3.98
CA GLU A 140 15.01 9.19 4.46
C GLU A 140 13.69 8.40 4.43
N ALA A 141 12.79 8.68 5.36
CA ALA A 141 11.43 8.15 5.33
C ALA A 141 10.51 9.16 4.66
N ALA A 142 9.71 8.74 3.69
CA ALA A 142 8.57 9.52 3.22
C ALA A 142 7.27 9.02 3.85
N ASN A 143 6.29 9.94 3.91
CA ASN A 143 5.09 9.79 4.72
C ASN A 143 3.98 8.95 4.05
N PHE A 144 4.22 8.13 3.02
CA PHE A 144 3.14 7.33 2.40
C PHE A 144 3.63 5.97 1.88
N GLY A 145 2.89 4.89 2.16
CA GLY A 145 3.20 3.54 1.66
C GLY A 145 4.57 2.99 2.11
N TYR A 146 5.29 2.38 1.16
CA TYR A 146 6.66 1.87 1.34
C TYR A 146 7.73 2.94 1.06
N SER A 147 7.39 4.23 1.07
CA SER A 147 8.21 5.31 0.53
C SER A 147 9.42 5.69 1.39
N SER A 148 10.18 4.73 1.89
CA SER A 148 11.52 4.96 2.40
C SER A 148 12.52 4.99 1.25
N LEU A 149 13.42 5.97 1.28
CA LEU A 149 14.48 6.16 0.32
C LEU A 149 15.77 5.47 0.80
N TYR A 150 16.43 4.77 -0.11
CA TYR A 150 17.68 4.06 0.11
C TYR A 150 18.69 4.44 -0.97
N ASP A 151 19.98 4.25 -0.71
CA ASP A 151 21.02 4.56 -1.70
C ASP A 151 21.11 3.53 -2.84
N GLN A 152 20.66 2.29 -2.62
CA GLN A 152 20.71 1.18 -3.58
C GLN A 152 19.48 0.26 -3.50
N TYR A 153 19.07 -0.24 -4.66
CA TYR A 153 17.92 -1.13 -4.85
C TYR A 153 18.25 -2.25 -5.84
N GLN A 154 17.69 -3.43 -5.60
CA GLN A 154 17.64 -4.53 -6.57
C GLN A 154 16.22 -4.67 -7.09
N LEU A 155 16.08 -4.66 -8.41
CA LEU A 155 14.85 -4.93 -9.13
C LEU A 155 14.93 -6.32 -9.77
N MET A 156 13.85 -7.09 -9.66
CA MET A 156 13.76 -8.42 -10.25
C MET A 156 12.44 -8.55 -11.02
N THR A 157 12.50 -8.67 -12.35
CA THR A 157 11.32 -8.99 -13.16
C THR A 157 11.02 -10.47 -12.99
N VAL A 158 9.80 -10.75 -12.55
CA VAL A 158 9.26 -12.09 -12.39
C VAL A 158 8.18 -12.31 -13.44
N LYS A 159 8.19 -13.48 -14.08
CA LYS A 159 7.14 -13.97 -14.97
C LYS A 159 6.73 -15.36 -14.51
N ASN A 160 5.47 -15.51 -14.11
CA ASN A 160 4.90 -16.76 -13.59
C ASN A 160 5.81 -17.40 -12.54
N ASP A 161 6.10 -16.64 -11.48
CA ASP A 161 6.98 -17.00 -10.37
C ASP A 161 8.47 -17.20 -10.73
N THR A 162 8.88 -17.02 -11.98
CA THR A 162 10.27 -17.16 -12.42
C THR A 162 10.94 -15.80 -12.60
N VAL A 163 12.06 -15.57 -11.93
CA VAL A 163 12.92 -14.39 -12.15
C VAL A 163 13.57 -14.50 -13.53
N VAL A 164 13.32 -13.53 -14.39
CA VAL A 164 13.82 -13.49 -15.78
C VAL A 164 14.80 -12.35 -16.04
N LYS A 165 14.86 -11.36 -15.16
CA LYS A 165 15.74 -10.20 -15.28
C LYS A 165 16.01 -9.62 -13.91
N GLU A 166 17.24 -9.19 -13.68
CA GLU A 166 17.64 -8.48 -12.47
C GLU A 166 18.44 -7.22 -12.83
N LYS A 167 18.32 -6.17 -12.03
CA LYS A 167 19.15 -4.97 -12.15
C LYS A 167 19.36 -4.33 -10.79
N GLN A 168 20.58 -3.90 -10.51
CA GLN A 168 20.88 -3.00 -9.38
C GLN A 168 20.71 -1.56 -9.87
N LEU A 169 20.04 -0.74 -9.06
CA LEU A 169 19.84 0.68 -9.29
C LEU A 169 20.34 1.47 -8.10
N ASN A 170 20.98 2.60 -8.35
CA ASN A 170 21.15 3.62 -7.34
C ASN A 170 19.86 4.41 -7.11
N LYS A 171 19.86 5.27 -6.09
CA LYS A 171 18.73 6.14 -5.72
C LYS A 171 18.13 6.94 -6.89
N ASP A 172 18.96 7.58 -7.70
CA ASP A 172 18.49 8.46 -8.79
C ASP A 172 17.91 7.63 -9.94
N GLU A 173 18.56 6.52 -10.29
CA GLU A 173 18.03 5.57 -11.27
C GLU A 173 16.71 4.95 -10.82
N PHE A 174 16.56 4.65 -9.52
CA PHE A 174 15.31 4.12 -8.96
C PHE A 174 14.17 5.14 -9.02
N ILE A 175 14.44 6.42 -8.78
CA ILE A 175 13.45 7.48 -8.95
C ILE A 175 13.00 7.57 -10.41
N GLY A 176 13.95 7.58 -11.35
CA GLY A 176 13.65 7.57 -12.79
C GLY A 176 12.82 6.34 -13.20
N PHE A 177 13.17 5.17 -12.68
CA PHE A 177 12.39 3.94 -12.88
C PHE A 177 10.94 4.10 -12.40
N LYS A 178 10.70 4.66 -11.22
CA LYS A 178 9.32 4.86 -10.70
C LYS A 178 8.51 5.79 -11.58
N VAL A 179 9.10 6.89 -12.06
CA VAL A 179 8.43 7.84 -12.97
C VAL A 179 8.07 7.15 -14.28
N ASN A 180 9.05 6.52 -14.94
CA ASN A 180 8.82 5.81 -16.21
C ASN A 180 7.75 4.72 -16.08
N ARG A 181 7.75 3.98 -14.96
CA ARG A 181 6.75 2.95 -14.70
C ARG A 181 5.35 3.55 -14.54
N PHE A 182 5.24 4.68 -13.87
CA PHE A 182 3.96 5.36 -13.74
C PHE A 182 3.45 5.90 -15.07
N ASP A 183 4.34 6.43 -15.93
CA ASP A 183 3.96 6.85 -17.28
C ASP A 183 3.42 5.68 -18.13
N GLU A 184 4.00 4.48 -17.99
CA GLU A 184 3.44 3.27 -18.61
C GLU A 184 2.12 2.83 -17.96
N TYR A 185 2.00 2.94 -16.64
CA TYR A 185 0.75 2.67 -15.93
C TYR A 185 -0.41 3.55 -16.43
N LYS A 186 -0.17 4.83 -16.69
CA LYS A 186 -1.18 5.76 -17.23
C LYS A 186 -1.82 5.31 -18.54
N LYS A 187 -1.16 4.42 -19.29
CA LYS A 187 -1.65 3.88 -20.57
C LYS A 187 -2.57 2.67 -20.40
N THR A 188 -2.70 2.13 -19.18
CA THR A 188 -3.46 0.90 -18.90
C THR A 188 -4.95 1.16 -18.70
N GLU A 189 -5.78 0.12 -18.87
CA GLU A 189 -7.21 0.18 -18.50
C GLU A 189 -7.42 0.30 -16.99
N ASP A 190 -6.49 -0.21 -16.19
CA ASP A 190 -6.51 -0.07 -14.74
C ASP A 190 -6.41 1.41 -14.33
N TYR A 191 -5.50 2.18 -14.95
CA TYR A 191 -5.43 3.62 -14.72
C TYR A 191 -6.74 4.34 -15.06
N LYS A 192 -7.34 4.03 -16.22
CA LYS A 192 -8.63 4.63 -16.61
C LYS A 192 -9.74 4.30 -15.61
N THR A 193 -9.75 3.07 -15.10
CA THR A 193 -10.70 2.62 -14.08
C THR A 193 -10.48 3.35 -12.77
N GLU A 194 -9.23 3.52 -12.34
CA GLU A 194 -8.88 4.22 -11.11
C GLU A 194 -9.19 5.73 -11.19
N LEU A 195 -8.91 6.38 -12.32
CA LEU A 195 -9.28 7.77 -12.56
C LEU A 195 -10.79 7.96 -12.45
N LYS A 196 -11.58 7.07 -13.07
CA LYS A 196 -13.05 7.09 -12.97
C LYS A 196 -13.53 6.87 -11.53
N ASN A 197 -12.95 5.91 -10.82
CA ASN A 197 -13.30 5.62 -9.43
C ASN A 197 -12.99 6.80 -8.50
N TYR A 198 -11.86 7.47 -8.73
CA TYR A 198 -11.49 8.67 -7.99
C TYR A 198 -12.51 9.78 -8.19
N LEU A 199 -12.86 10.11 -9.44
CA LEU A 199 -13.83 11.15 -9.77
C LEU A 199 -15.22 10.84 -9.20
N ASN A 200 -15.66 9.59 -9.29
CA ASN A 200 -16.92 9.16 -8.68
C ASN A 200 -16.89 9.32 -7.16
N SER A 201 -15.79 8.94 -6.51
CA SER A 201 -15.65 9.08 -5.05
C SER A 201 -15.64 10.54 -4.62
N TRP A 202 -15.02 11.42 -5.41
CA TRP A 202 -15.04 12.86 -5.19
C TRP A 202 -16.45 13.44 -5.29
N GLU A 203 -17.23 13.05 -6.31
CA GLU A 203 -18.64 13.47 -6.46
C GLU A 203 -19.53 12.98 -5.30
N GLU A 204 -19.35 11.75 -4.85
CA GLU A 204 -20.10 11.23 -3.70
C GLU A 204 -19.69 11.93 -2.39
N MET A 205 -18.40 12.24 -2.22
CA MET A 205 -17.90 13.02 -1.08
C MET A 205 -18.49 14.43 -1.08
N LYS A 206 -18.49 15.12 -2.24
CA LYS A 206 -19.13 16.41 -2.44
C LYS A 206 -20.60 16.41 -2.02
N LYS A 207 -21.38 15.46 -2.52
CA LYS A 207 -22.81 15.32 -2.18
C LYS A 207 -23.02 15.08 -0.69
N SER A 208 -22.19 14.22 -0.09
CA SER A 208 -22.25 13.90 1.33
C SER A 208 -21.92 15.14 2.17
N GLU A 209 -20.78 15.78 1.94
CA GLU A 209 -20.30 16.89 2.76
C GLU A 209 -21.18 18.15 2.62
N LEU A 210 -21.73 18.41 1.43
CA LEU A 210 -22.69 19.51 1.20
C LEU A 210 -24.14 19.17 1.53
N SER A 211 -24.42 17.99 2.08
CA SER A 211 -25.80 17.61 2.44
C SER A 211 -26.32 18.45 3.62
N GLU A 212 -27.65 18.61 3.70
CA GLU A 212 -28.30 19.29 4.83
C GLU A 212 -27.94 18.66 6.19
N GLU A 213 -27.69 17.34 6.21
CA GLU A 213 -27.33 16.62 7.43
C GLU A 213 -25.93 17.04 7.93
N ASN A 214 -24.93 17.05 7.04
CA ASN A 214 -23.55 17.37 7.39
C ASN A 214 -23.30 18.87 7.54
N THR A 215 -24.09 19.71 6.86
CA THR A 215 -24.03 21.17 7.00
C THR A 215 -24.87 21.70 8.18
N LYS A 216 -25.59 20.82 8.88
CA LYS A 216 -26.45 21.21 10.00
C LYS A 216 -25.64 21.83 11.14
N GLY A 217 -25.86 23.13 11.36
CA GLY A 217 -25.20 23.88 12.43
C GLY A 217 -23.91 24.60 11.99
N MET A 218 -23.52 24.46 10.72
CA MET A 218 -22.54 25.36 10.10
C MET A 218 -23.15 26.74 9.86
N SER A 219 -22.33 27.76 9.92
CA SER A 219 -22.65 29.12 9.49
C SER A 219 -22.68 29.21 7.95
N GLN A 220 -23.34 30.24 7.43
CA GLN A 220 -23.38 30.48 5.98
C GLN A 220 -21.98 30.69 5.37
N GLU A 221 -21.06 31.30 6.13
CA GLU A 221 -19.67 31.51 5.69
C GLU A 221 -18.93 30.18 5.54
N GLU A 222 -19.07 29.27 6.52
CA GLU A 222 -18.47 27.92 6.47
C GLU A 222 -19.05 27.07 5.33
N ILE A 223 -20.36 27.18 5.05
CA ILE A 223 -20.98 26.48 3.92
C ILE A 223 -20.44 27.02 2.59
N THR A 224 -20.32 28.34 2.45
CA THR A 224 -19.77 28.95 1.22
C THR A 224 -18.28 28.62 1.02
N GLU A 225 -17.48 28.53 2.09
CA GLU A 225 -16.10 28.05 1.99
C GLU A 225 -16.05 26.58 1.53
N LEU A 226 -16.89 25.71 2.09
CA LEU A 226 -16.97 24.30 1.69
C LEU A 226 -17.44 24.13 0.24
N GLU A 227 -18.44 24.88 -0.21
CA GLU A 227 -18.89 24.91 -1.61
C GLU A 227 -17.75 25.31 -2.55
N LYS A 228 -16.89 26.24 -2.13
CA LYS A 228 -15.73 26.68 -2.89
C LYS A 228 -14.66 25.59 -3.03
N GLU A 229 -14.45 24.76 -2.00
CA GLU A 229 -13.55 23.59 -2.10
C GLU A 229 -14.00 22.60 -3.18
N TYR A 230 -15.31 22.50 -3.40
CA TYR A 230 -15.94 21.61 -4.38
C TYR A 230 -16.36 22.30 -5.70
N GLU A 231 -15.99 23.56 -5.89
CA GLU A 231 -16.33 24.35 -7.08
C GLU A 231 -15.71 23.73 -8.34
N HIS A 232 -14.50 23.21 -8.21
CA HIS A 232 -13.75 22.60 -9.29
C HIS A 232 -13.37 21.16 -8.93
N ALA A 233 -13.58 20.24 -9.87
CA ALA A 233 -13.06 18.89 -9.74
C ALA A 233 -11.53 18.89 -9.67
N PRO A 234 -10.91 17.93 -8.96
CA PRO A 234 -9.46 17.80 -8.92
C PRO A 234 -8.88 17.67 -10.33
N THR A 235 -7.76 18.35 -10.57
CA THR A 235 -7.06 18.26 -11.86
C THR A 235 -6.50 16.85 -12.08
N GLU A 236 -6.30 16.47 -13.34
CA GLU A 236 -5.65 15.18 -13.65
C GLU A 236 -4.27 15.09 -13.00
N GLU A 237 -3.48 16.18 -12.98
CA GLU A 237 -2.18 16.23 -12.30
C GLU A 237 -2.28 15.94 -10.79
N TYR A 238 -3.32 16.47 -10.12
CA TYR A 238 -3.54 16.16 -8.71
C TYR A 238 -3.83 14.67 -8.51
N ILE A 239 -4.68 14.10 -9.37
CA ILE A 239 -5.06 12.68 -9.32
C ILE A 239 -3.84 11.81 -9.64
N ASP A 240 -3.03 12.18 -10.62
CA ASP A 240 -1.78 11.52 -10.98
C ASP A 240 -0.83 11.45 -9.78
N ASN A 241 -0.60 12.59 -9.11
CA ASN A 241 0.26 12.64 -7.93
C ASN A 241 -0.28 11.75 -6.80
N PHE A 242 -1.60 11.75 -6.59
CA PHE A 242 -2.23 10.86 -5.62
C PHE A 242 -2.03 9.38 -5.98
N LEU A 243 -2.30 9.00 -7.24
CA LEU A 243 -2.17 7.62 -7.71
C LEU A 243 -0.70 7.16 -7.73
N PHE A 244 0.24 8.04 -8.08
CA PHE A 244 1.68 7.77 -8.05
C PHE A 244 2.16 7.39 -6.65
N LEU A 245 1.62 8.03 -5.62
CA LEU A 245 2.00 7.78 -4.23
C LEU A 245 1.27 6.60 -3.59
N THR A 246 0.05 6.29 -4.04
CA THR A 246 -0.84 5.35 -3.35
C THR A 246 -1.01 4.02 -4.07
N ARG A 247 -0.85 3.96 -5.40
CA ARG A 247 -1.10 2.76 -6.17
C ARG A 247 0.14 1.88 -6.29
N ASN A 248 -0.09 0.58 -6.10
CA ASN A 248 0.89 -0.41 -6.46
C ASN A 248 0.82 -0.64 -7.99
N THR A 249 1.93 -0.38 -8.68
CA THR A 249 2.06 -0.52 -10.14
C THR A 249 3.06 -1.62 -10.54
N ASP A 250 3.38 -2.56 -9.65
CA ASP A 250 4.43 -3.55 -9.91
C ASP A 250 4.11 -4.56 -11.00
N PHE A 251 2.83 -4.72 -11.34
CA PHE A 251 2.39 -5.52 -12.49
C PHE A 251 2.74 -4.86 -13.84
N VAL A 252 3.03 -3.56 -13.85
CA VAL A 252 3.49 -2.84 -15.04
C VAL A 252 4.97 -3.13 -15.24
N ILE A 253 5.26 -4.12 -16.08
CA ILE A 253 6.62 -4.51 -16.44
C ILE A 253 7.14 -3.56 -17.52
N ILE A 254 8.14 -2.76 -17.18
CA ILE A 254 8.85 -1.88 -18.11
C ILE A 254 10.26 -2.41 -18.39
N ASP A 255 10.86 -1.97 -19.48
CA ASP A 255 12.29 -2.20 -19.71
C ASP A 255 13.12 -1.23 -18.86
N TYR A 256 14.25 -1.71 -18.34
CA TYR A 256 15.12 -0.99 -17.40
C TYR A 256 16.56 -1.47 -17.43
#